data_AF-A0A5C6CKC6-F1
#
_entry.id   AF-A0A5C6CKC6-F1
#
_cell.length_a   1.000
_cell.length_b   1.000
_cell.length_c   1.000
_cell.angle_alpha   90.00
_cell.angle_beta   90.00
_cell.angle_gamma   90.00
#
_symmetry.space_group_name_H-M   'P 1'
#
loop_
_entity.id
_entity.type
_entity.pdbx_description
1 polymer ?
#
loop_
_entity_poly.entity_id
_entity_poly.type
_entity_poly.pdbx_seq_one_letter_code
_entity_poly.pdbx_strand_id
1 'polypeptide(L)'
;MNRILSISICSAIVLLGLTTAAISQNSQSRTRTAVSSSSSSTDTAAEREKIWNSPTMLHARAWVQEYCQRSAKITPAEAQQYMKELENLSPTQMKLWLLKFQHDEDMARQQQADFEMARKAHLQQAISIDKATQQDYANINRDENEAASTAEQSIRTQAAEASQREQAKQDQTAVDAENVDSFYGGYGGIYGGYGGLYGGYGFVPHIHIHVHPQSDPDQ
;
A
#
# COMPACT_ATOMS: atom_id res chain seq x y z
N MET A 1 1.61 16.13 8.02
CA MET A 1 1.03 16.99 6.96
C MET A 1 1.29 16.28 5.62
N ASN A 2 0.38 15.40 5.19
CA ASN A 2 0.55 14.63 3.95
C ASN A 2 -0.41 15.18 2.90
N ARG A 3 0.10 16.04 2.02
CA ARG A 3 -0.57 16.49 0.80
C ARG A 3 0.07 15.81 -0.40
N ILE A 4 -0.30 14.57 -0.67
CA ILE A 4 0.02 13.90 -1.94
C ILE A 4 -1.23 13.09 -2.32
N LEU A 5 -1.62 13.19 -3.60
CA LEU A 5 -2.78 12.56 -4.26
C LEU A 5 -4.09 13.38 -4.27
N SER A 6 -4.05 14.56 -4.90
CA SER A 6 -5.22 15.09 -5.62
C SER A 6 -4.75 15.92 -6.82
N ILE A 7 -4.02 15.24 -7.70
CA ILE A 7 -3.69 15.74 -9.03
C ILE A 7 -4.33 14.77 -10.01
N SER A 8 -5.28 15.30 -10.78
CA SER A 8 -5.96 14.73 -11.93
C SER A 8 -7.46 14.63 -11.67
N ILE A 9 -8.14 15.74 -11.96
CA ILE A 9 -9.40 15.86 -12.68
C ILE A 9 -9.63 17.38 -12.81
N CYS A 10 -10.02 17.84 -13.99
CA CYS A 10 -10.19 19.24 -14.41
C CYS A 10 -8.95 20.00 -14.90
N SER A 11 -8.22 19.42 -15.86
CA SER A 11 -7.66 20.21 -16.96
C SER A 11 -8.74 20.36 -18.04
N ALA A 12 -9.67 21.29 -17.84
CA ALA A 12 -10.51 21.80 -18.91
C ALA A 12 -11.14 23.13 -18.47
N ILE A 13 -11.15 24.10 -19.39
CA ILE A 13 -11.70 25.46 -19.26
C ILE A 13 -10.69 26.49 -18.72
N VAL A 14 -9.53 26.58 -19.38
CA VAL A 14 -8.93 27.88 -19.71
C VAL A 14 -8.56 27.80 -21.19
N LEU A 15 -9.47 28.21 -22.08
CA LEU A 15 -9.19 28.62 -23.47
C LEU A 15 -10.48 29.06 -24.14
N LEU A 16 -10.91 30.28 -23.82
CA LEU A 16 -11.72 31.11 -24.72
C LEU A 16 -11.24 32.56 -24.54
N GLY A 17 -9.99 32.78 -24.94
CA GLY A 17 -9.32 34.08 -24.99
C GLY A 17 -8.59 34.25 -26.31
N LEU A 18 -9.22 35.03 -27.21
CA LEU A 18 -8.68 35.81 -28.33
C LEU A 18 -7.57 35.20 -29.23
N THR A 19 -7.95 34.87 -30.47
CA THR A 19 -7.16 35.26 -31.65
C THR A 19 -8.08 35.64 -32.81
N THR A 20 -8.00 36.89 -33.23
CA THR A 20 -8.56 37.44 -34.47
C THR A 20 -7.64 37.06 -35.63
N ALA A 21 -8.13 36.34 -36.64
CA ALA A 21 -7.57 36.33 -37.98
C ALA A 21 -8.67 35.99 -38.99
N ALA A 22 -8.81 36.87 -39.98
CA ALA A 22 -9.86 36.90 -40.98
C ALA A 22 -9.88 35.66 -41.88
N ILE A 23 -11.05 35.08 -42.12
CA ILE A 23 -11.33 34.25 -43.30
C ILE A 23 -12.67 34.67 -43.91
N SER A 24 -12.54 35.46 -44.97
CA SER A 24 -13.22 35.37 -46.26
C SER A 24 -14.70 34.97 -46.32
N GLN A 25 -15.51 36.00 -46.61
CA GLN A 25 -16.67 36.04 -47.51
C GLN A 25 -17.17 34.70 -48.08
N ASN A 26 -18.42 34.34 -47.74
CA ASN A 26 -19.33 33.81 -48.75
C ASN A 26 -20.73 34.40 -48.55
N SER A 27 -21.14 35.15 -49.56
CA SER A 27 -22.40 35.85 -49.69
C SER A 27 -23.51 34.85 -50.00
N GLN A 28 -24.48 34.69 -49.09
CA GLN A 28 -25.80 34.19 -49.47
C GLN A 28 -26.87 35.13 -48.95
N SER A 29 -27.45 35.81 -49.93
CA SER A 29 -28.70 36.55 -49.90
C SER A 29 -29.75 35.88 -49.02
N ARG A 30 -30.19 36.58 -47.98
CA ARG A 30 -31.56 36.44 -47.48
C ARG A 30 -32.03 37.77 -46.92
N THR A 31 -32.79 38.48 -47.75
CA THR A 31 -33.84 39.39 -47.29
C THR A 31 -34.73 38.62 -46.32
N ARG A 32 -34.50 38.81 -45.02
CA ARG A 32 -35.43 38.38 -43.99
C ARG A 32 -35.94 39.63 -43.30
N THR A 33 -37.15 40.00 -43.72
CA THR A 33 -38.11 40.87 -43.07
C THR A 33 -37.92 40.88 -41.56
N ALA A 34 -37.63 42.07 -41.01
CA ALA A 34 -37.69 42.32 -39.59
C ALA A 34 -39.13 42.10 -39.13
N VAL A 35 -39.39 40.93 -38.54
CA VAL A 35 -40.60 40.69 -37.75
C VAL A 35 -40.17 40.80 -36.29
N SER A 36 -40.67 41.84 -35.64
CA SER A 36 -40.60 42.09 -34.20
C SER A 36 -40.83 40.80 -33.42
N SER A 37 -39.77 40.31 -32.78
CA SER A 37 -39.78 39.15 -31.88
C SER A 37 -39.81 39.65 -30.43
N SER A 38 -40.90 40.31 -30.03
CA SER A 38 -41.09 40.76 -28.63
C SER A 38 -41.79 39.73 -27.75
N SER A 39 -42.19 38.57 -28.30
CA SER A 39 -42.85 37.48 -27.56
C SER A 39 -41.92 36.31 -27.21
N SER A 40 -40.83 36.08 -27.94
CA SER A 40 -39.93 34.93 -27.72
C SER A 40 -38.96 35.10 -26.53
N SER A 41 -38.72 36.34 -26.09
CA SER A 41 -37.85 36.65 -24.94
C SER A 41 -38.49 36.31 -23.60
N THR A 42 -39.82 36.45 -23.49
CA THR A 42 -40.55 36.19 -22.24
C THR A 42 -40.71 34.69 -21.98
N ASP A 43 -41.01 33.91 -23.01
CA ASP A 43 -41.12 32.45 -22.91
C ASP A 43 -39.78 31.80 -22.55
N THR A 44 -38.68 32.31 -23.10
CA THR A 44 -37.33 31.82 -22.78
C THR A 44 -36.88 32.19 -21.36
N ALA A 45 -37.30 33.35 -20.84
CA ALA A 45 -37.03 33.73 -19.45
C ALA A 45 -37.80 32.84 -18.46
N ALA A 46 -39.09 32.57 -18.71
CA ALA A 46 -39.90 31.69 -17.87
C ALA A 46 -39.39 30.24 -17.89
N GLU A 47 -38.95 29.74 -19.05
CA GLU A 47 -38.34 28.42 -19.14
C GLU A 47 -37.01 28.34 -18.39
N ARG A 48 -36.15 29.37 -18.52
CA ARG A 48 -34.90 29.47 -17.76
C ARG A 48 -35.16 29.44 -16.27
N GLU A 49 -36.15 30.18 -15.78
CA GLU A 49 -36.48 30.23 -14.36
C GLU A 49 -37.00 28.88 -13.82
N LYS A 50 -37.76 28.13 -14.63
CA LYS A 50 -38.15 26.75 -14.28
C LYS A 50 -36.95 25.82 -14.15
N ILE A 51 -35.97 25.92 -15.06
CA ILE A 51 -34.75 25.10 -15.00
C ILE A 51 -33.88 25.53 -13.83
N TRP A 52 -33.74 26.84 -13.61
CA TRP A 52 -32.94 27.42 -12.53
C TRP A 52 -33.40 26.98 -11.13
N ASN A 53 -34.72 26.87 -10.95
CA ASN A 53 -35.35 26.42 -9.70
C ASN A 53 -35.61 24.91 -9.67
N SER A 54 -35.14 24.14 -10.66
CA SER A 54 -35.27 22.69 -10.63
C SER A 54 -34.41 22.09 -9.49
N PRO A 55 -34.82 20.97 -8.88
CA PRO A 55 -34.03 20.32 -7.83
C PRO A 55 -32.59 20.02 -8.25
N THR A 56 -32.40 19.56 -9.49
CA THR A 56 -31.07 19.28 -10.05
C THR A 56 -30.20 20.53 -10.12
N MET A 57 -30.77 21.68 -10.53
CA MET A 57 -30.01 22.92 -10.63
C MET A 57 -29.66 23.51 -9.26
N LEU A 58 -30.54 23.38 -8.28
CA LEU A 58 -30.25 23.77 -6.90
C LEU A 58 -29.10 22.94 -6.32
N HIS A 59 -29.14 21.61 -6.51
CA HIS A 59 -28.06 20.71 -6.12
C HIS A 59 -26.74 21.08 -6.82
N ALA A 60 -26.77 21.27 -8.14
CA ALA A 60 -25.60 21.62 -8.92
C ALA A 60 -24.97 22.96 -8.49
N ARG A 61 -25.80 23.97 -8.16
CA ARG A 61 -25.33 25.25 -7.64
C ARG A 61 -24.66 25.11 -6.26
N ALA A 62 -25.27 24.32 -5.37
CA ALA A 62 -24.68 24.06 -4.06
C ALA A 62 -23.32 23.34 -4.20
N TRP A 63 -23.25 22.35 -5.10
CA TRP A 63 -22.01 21.64 -5.40
C TRP A 63 -20.92 22.57 -5.94
N VAL A 64 -21.25 23.46 -6.89
CA VAL A 64 -20.30 24.44 -7.45
C VAL A 64 -19.78 25.38 -6.36
N GLN A 65 -20.67 25.87 -5.48
CA GLN A 65 -20.27 26.71 -4.36
C GLN A 65 -19.30 25.98 -3.42
N GLU A 66 -19.62 24.73 -3.05
CA GLU A 66 -18.74 23.92 -2.20
C GLU A 66 -17.39 23.66 -2.88
N TYR A 67 -17.39 23.34 -4.18
CA TYR A 67 -16.19 23.12 -4.96
C TYR A 67 -15.30 24.36 -4.98
N CYS A 68 -15.86 25.54 -5.26
CA CYS A 68 -15.12 26.79 -5.24
C CYS A 68 -14.57 27.13 -3.84
N GLN A 69 -15.29 26.81 -2.76
CA GLN A 69 -14.81 27.03 -1.39
C GLN A 69 -13.66 26.09 -1.01
N ARG A 70 -13.72 24.83 -1.44
CA ARG A 70 -12.72 23.80 -1.13
C ARG A 70 -11.51 23.87 -2.04
N SER A 71 -11.66 24.41 -3.24
CA SER A 71 -10.59 24.51 -4.22
C SER A 71 -9.61 25.61 -3.85
N ALA A 72 -8.36 25.25 -3.59
CA ALA A 72 -7.28 26.22 -3.41
C ALA A 72 -6.90 26.96 -4.71
N LYS A 73 -7.46 26.56 -5.86
CA LYS A 73 -7.13 27.10 -7.18
C LYS A 73 -8.10 28.19 -7.66
N ILE A 74 -9.25 28.33 -7.01
CA ILE A 74 -10.30 29.26 -7.43
C ILE A 74 -10.39 30.36 -6.38
N THR A 75 -10.22 31.59 -6.81
CA THR A 75 -10.43 32.75 -5.95
C THR A 75 -11.93 32.99 -5.75
N PRO A 76 -12.35 33.63 -4.64
CA PRO A 76 -13.75 33.99 -4.43
C PRO A 76 -14.34 34.85 -5.55
N ALA A 77 -13.52 35.68 -6.20
CA ALA A 77 -13.93 36.51 -7.33
C ALA A 77 -14.25 35.67 -8.57
N GLU A 78 -13.42 34.69 -8.90
CA GLU A 78 -13.66 33.74 -10.00
C GLU A 78 -14.89 32.86 -9.73
N ALA A 79 -15.09 32.45 -8.48
CA ALA A 79 -16.29 31.71 -8.07
C ALA A 79 -17.58 32.52 -8.33
N GLN A 80 -17.57 33.82 -7.99
CA GLN A 80 -18.70 34.71 -8.28
C GLN A 80 -18.92 34.90 -9.78
N GLN A 81 -17.83 35.03 -10.56
CA GLN A 81 -17.92 35.13 -12.00
C GLN A 81 -18.53 33.87 -12.61
N TYR A 82 -18.10 32.68 -12.17
CA TYR A 82 -18.63 31.41 -12.64
C TYR A 82 -20.14 31.28 -12.34
N MET A 83 -20.58 31.67 -11.14
CA MET A 83 -22.00 31.68 -10.78
C MET A 83 -22.82 32.65 -11.64
N LYS A 84 -22.26 33.83 -11.98
CA LYS A 84 -22.90 34.79 -12.89
C LYS A 84 -22.99 34.26 -14.32
N GLU A 85 -21.97 33.57 -14.80
CA GLU A 85 -21.99 32.94 -16.12
C GLU A 85 -23.07 31.86 -16.19
N LEU A 86 -23.19 31.06 -15.13
CA LEU A 86 -24.22 30.03 -14.99
C LEU A 86 -25.65 30.61 -15.03
N GLU A 87 -25.89 31.74 -14.36
CA GLU A 87 -27.18 32.45 -14.33
C GLU A 87 -27.56 33.03 -15.70
N ASN A 88 -26.57 33.44 -16.48
CA ASN A 88 -26.76 34.04 -17.81
C ASN A 88 -26.87 33.01 -18.95
N LEU A 89 -26.79 31.71 -18.67
CA LEU A 89 -26.98 30.67 -19.68
C LEU A 89 -28.40 30.70 -20.26
N SER A 90 -28.51 30.47 -21.57
CA SER A 90 -29.81 30.19 -22.20
C SER A 90 -30.42 28.89 -21.67
N PRO A 91 -31.76 28.70 -21.75
CA PRO A 91 -32.41 27.46 -21.30
C PRO A 91 -31.77 26.19 -21.86
N THR A 92 -31.44 26.18 -23.15
CA THR A 92 -30.79 25.04 -23.81
C THR A 92 -29.39 24.78 -23.26
N GLN A 93 -28.59 25.83 -23.08
CA GLN A 93 -27.25 25.70 -22.50
C GLN A 93 -27.30 25.20 -21.05
N MET A 94 -28.28 25.67 -20.27
CA MET A 94 -28.47 25.24 -18.89
C MET A 94 -28.85 23.76 -18.80
N LYS A 95 -29.73 23.27 -19.69
CA LYS A 95 -30.05 21.84 -19.79
C LYS A 95 -28.84 20.99 -20.17
N LEU A 96 -28.06 21.43 -21.15
CA LEU A 96 -26.84 20.72 -21.58
C LEU A 96 -25.78 20.70 -20.46
N TRP A 97 -25.62 21.82 -19.76
CA TRP A 97 -24.73 21.91 -18.62
C TRP A 97 -25.17 20.97 -17.50
N LEU A 98 -26.47 20.92 -17.18
CA LEU A 98 -27.02 19.99 -16.19
C LEU A 98 -26.82 18.52 -16.57
N LEU A 99 -27.01 18.18 -17.84
CA LEU A 99 -26.78 16.82 -18.32
C LEU A 99 -25.31 16.41 -18.15
N LYS A 100 -24.38 17.32 -18.49
CA LYS A 100 -22.96 17.10 -18.26
C LYS A 100 -22.65 16.96 -16.77
N PHE A 101 -23.19 17.85 -15.94
CA PHE A 101 -22.99 17.84 -14.49
C PHE A 101 -23.44 16.51 -13.87
N GLN A 102 -24.64 16.02 -14.23
CA GLN A 102 -25.14 14.72 -13.77
C GLN A 102 -24.23 13.56 -14.19
N HIS A 103 -23.78 13.57 -15.44
CA HIS A 103 -22.84 12.55 -15.93
C HIS A 103 -21.52 12.56 -15.14
N ASP A 104 -20.96 13.75 -14.91
CA ASP A 104 -19.72 13.91 -14.16
C ASP A 104 -19.88 13.45 -12.68
N GLU A 105 -21.03 13.75 -12.05
CA GLU A 105 -21.35 13.25 -10.70
C GLU A 105 -21.47 11.73 -10.65
N ASP A 106 -22.15 11.12 -11.63
CA ASP A 106 -22.30 9.67 -11.71
C ASP A 106 -20.96 8.97 -11.88
N MET A 107 -20.10 9.51 -12.76
CA MET A 107 -18.74 9.01 -12.95
C MET A 107 -17.89 9.16 -11.69
N ALA A 108 -17.97 10.30 -11.00
CA ALA A 108 -17.24 10.51 -9.75
C ALA A 108 -17.70 9.53 -8.65
N ARG A 109 -19.01 9.30 -8.55
CA ARG A 109 -19.59 8.33 -7.61
C ARG A 109 -19.12 6.91 -7.92
N GLN A 110 -19.08 6.53 -9.18
CA GLN A 110 -18.58 5.23 -9.60
C GLN A 110 -17.10 5.07 -9.25
N GLN A 111 -16.26 6.05 -9.58
CA GLN A 111 -14.83 6.03 -9.23
C GLN A 111 -14.61 5.93 -7.72
N GLN A 112 -15.42 6.62 -6.92
CA GLN A 112 -15.35 6.51 -5.47
C GLN A 112 -15.73 5.11 -4.99
N ALA A 113 -16.79 4.51 -5.54
CA ALA A 113 -17.20 3.15 -5.19
C ALA A 113 -16.12 2.12 -5.55
N ASP A 114 -15.51 2.24 -6.73
CA ASP A 114 -14.42 1.37 -7.19
C ASP A 114 -13.19 1.53 -6.29
N PHE A 115 -12.84 2.77 -5.92
CA PHE A 115 -11.74 3.05 -5.00
C PHE A 115 -12.01 2.45 -3.61
N GLU A 116 -13.22 2.57 -3.07
CA GLU A 116 -13.59 1.98 -1.79
C GLU A 116 -13.53 0.45 -1.82
N MET A 117 -13.93 -0.16 -2.93
CA MET A 117 -13.82 -1.61 -3.12
C MET A 117 -12.36 -2.06 -3.17
N ALA A 118 -11.53 -1.42 -3.99
CA ALA A 118 -10.10 -1.70 -4.07
C ALA A 118 -9.41 -1.52 -2.71
N ARG A 119 -9.72 -0.43 -2.01
CA ARG A 119 -9.20 -0.17 -0.67
C ARG A 119 -9.55 -1.29 0.31
N LYS A 120 -10.79 -1.78 0.30
CA LYS A 120 -11.22 -2.91 1.15
C LYS A 120 -10.45 -4.19 0.82
N ALA A 121 -10.26 -4.50 -0.46
CA ALA A 121 -9.49 -5.66 -0.90
C ALA A 121 -8.03 -5.58 -0.42
N HIS A 122 -7.38 -4.42 -0.58
CA HIS A 122 -6.01 -4.22 -0.11
C HIS A 122 -5.88 -4.32 1.41
N LEU A 123 -6.86 -3.80 2.17
CA LEU A 123 -6.87 -3.94 3.63
C LEU A 123 -7.00 -5.42 4.04
N GLN A 124 -7.87 -6.19 3.39
CA GLN A 124 -8.01 -7.61 3.67
C GLN A 124 -6.73 -8.39 3.36
N GLN A 125 -6.10 -8.10 2.23
CA GLN A 125 -4.81 -8.69 1.87
C GLN A 125 -3.73 -8.35 2.90
N ALA A 126 -3.61 -7.08 3.29
CA ALA A 126 -2.66 -6.65 4.32
C ALA A 126 -2.89 -7.38 5.65
N ILE A 127 -4.15 -7.55 6.08
CA ILE A 127 -4.50 -8.30 7.28
C ILE A 127 -4.11 -9.78 7.15
N SER A 128 -4.31 -10.41 5.98
CA SER A 128 -3.90 -11.81 5.79
C SER A 128 -2.38 -11.99 5.85
N ILE A 129 -1.63 -11.06 5.27
CA ILE A 129 -0.17 -11.08 5.29
C ILE A 129 0.33 -10.89 6.72
N ASP A 130 -0.23 -9.92 7.45
CA ASP A 130 0.11 -9.67 8.85
C ASP A 130 -0.14 -10.91 9.72
N LYS A 131 -1.28 -11.58 9.56
CA LYS A 131 -1.56 -12.84 10.25
C LYS A 131 -0.59 -13.96 9.90
N ALA A 132 -0.27 -14.15 8.62
CA ALA A 132 0.70 -15.15 8.19
C ALA A 132 2.07 -14.87 8.81
N THR A 133 2.51 -13.62 8.76
CA THR A 133 3.78 -13.18 9.33
C THR A 133 3.83 -13.44 10.85
N GLN A 134 2.77 -13.14 11.59
CA GLN A 134 2.68 -13.43 13.02
C GLN A 134 2.75 -14.93 13.32
N GLN A 135 2.10 -15.76 12.49
CA GLN A 135 2.18 -17.21 12.61
C GLN A 135 3.59 -17.73 12.32
N ASP A 136 4.26 -17.18 11.30
CA ASP A 136 5.63 -17.55 10.96
C ASP A 136 6.60 -17.23 12.12
N TYR A 137 6.48 -16.04 12.72
CA TYR A 137 7.27 -15.70 13.91
C TYR A 137 6.98 -16.63 15.10
N ALA A 138 5.72 -17.00 15.32
CA ALA A 138 5.36 -17.92 16.39
C ALA A 138 5.91 -19.34 16.14
N ASN A 139 5.94 -19.78 14.88
CA ASN A 139 6.49 -21.08 14.50
C ASN A 139 8.01 -21.09 14.63
N ILE A 140 8.73 -20.07 14.15
CA ILE A 140 10.18 -19.94 14.34
C ILE A 140 10.54 -20.03 15.82
N ASN A 141 9.84 -19.29 16.67
CA ASN A 141 10.10 -19.31 18.11
C ASN A 141 9.81 -20.70 18.72
N ARG A 142 8.80 -21.44 18.23
CA ARG A 142 8.55 -22.82 18.67
C ARG A 142 9.70 -23.73 18.24
N ASP A 143 10.08 -23.69 16.98
CA ASP A 143 11.12 -24.54 16.39
C ASP A 143 12.48 -24.29 17.05
N GLU A 144 12.82 -23.03 17.34
CA GLU A 144 14.03 -22.67 18.09
C GLU A 144 14.04 -23.24 19.51
N ASN A 145 12.89 -23.18 20.21
CA ASN A 145 12.76 -23.74 21.56
C ASN A 145 12.84 -25.27 21.55
N GLU A 146 12.22 -25.93 20.58
CA GLU A 146 12.29 -27.38 20.43
C GLU A 146 13.72 -27.85 20.07
N ALA A 147 14.39 -27.14 19.17
CA ALA A 147 15.77 -27.38 18.82
C ALA A 147 16.71 -27.17 20.02
N ALA A 148 16.51 -26.10 20.80
CA ALA A 148 17.28 -25.84 22.02
C ALA A 148 17.07 -26.95 23.07
N SER A 149 15.82 -27.35 23.32
CA SER A 149 15.51 -28.45 24.25
C SER A 149 16.17 -29.77 23.83
N THR A 150 16.15 -30.08 22.54
CA THR A 150 16.78 -31.29 21.99
C THR A 150 18.30 -31.23 22.14
N ALA A 151 18.91 -30.07 21.83
CA ALA A 151 20.34 -29.85 22.01
C ALA A 151 20.75 -30.00 23.48
N GLU A 152 20.01 -29.41 24.42
CA GLU A 152 20.24 -29.58 25.86
C GLU A 152 20.20 -31.04 26.29
N GLN A 153 19.19 -31.80 25.85
CA GLN A 153 19.06 -33.22 26.18
C GLN A 153 20.26 -34.01 25.64
N SER A 154 20.71 -33.72 24.42
CA SER A 154 21.87 -34.38 23.82
C SER A 154 23.17 -34.10 24.59
N ILE A 155 23.37 -32.85 25.05
CA ILE A 155 24.52 -32.44 25.85
C ILE A 155 24.51 -33.14 27.21
N ARG A 156 23.35 -33.21 27.88
CA ARG A 156 23.22 -33.90 29.17
C ARG A 156 23.54 -35.39 29.05
N THR A 157 23.04 -36.05 28.00
CA THR A 157 23.35 -37.46 27.74
C THR A 157 24.85 -37.67 27.49
N GLN A 158 25.47 -36.85 26.64
CA GLN A 158 26.92 -36.93 26.38
C GLN A 158 27.75 -36.70 27.65
N ALA A 159 27.38 -35.74 28.49
CA ALA A 159 28.05 -35.49 29.76
C ALA A 159 27.92 -36.68 30.72
N ALA A 160 26.73 -37.29 30.80
CA ALA A 160 26.51 -38.48 31.62
C ALA A 160 27.35 -39.68 31.14
N GLU A 161 27.36 -39.96 29.85
CA GLU A 161 28.18 -41.04 29.27
C GLU A 161 29.69 -40.80 29.45
N ALA A 162 30.15 -39.55 29.32
CA ALA A 162 31.53 -39.18 29.56
C ALA A 162 31.91 -39.44 31.03
N SER A 163 31.05 -39.04 31.97
CA SER A 163 31.29 -39.29 33.41
C SER A 163 31.36 -40.78 33.75
N GLN A 164 30.50 -41.61 33.14
CA GLN A 164 30.53 -43.06 33.32
C GLN A 164 31.80 -43.68 32.74
N ARG A 165 32.25 -43.20 31.57
CA ARG A 165 33.53 -43.64 30.98
C ARG A 165 34.72 -43.27 31.84
N GLU A 166 34.71 -42.10 32.49
CA GLU A 166 35.76 -41.70 33.42
C GLU A 166 35.78 -42.58 34.68
N GLN A 167 34.62 -42.88 35.25
CA GLN A 167 34.51 -43.82 36.39
C GLN A 167 34.98 -45.22 36.00
N ALA A 168 34.54 -45.75 34.87
CA ALA A 168 35.00 -47.06 34.39
C ALA A 168 36.51 -47.12 34.17
N LYS A 169 37.12 -46.03 33.67
CA LYS A 169 38.58 -45.93 33.57
C LYS A 169 39.26 -45.92 34.93
N GLN A 170 38.72 -45.18 35.90
CA GLN A 170 39.23 -45.14 37.27
C GLN A 170 39.16 -46.51 37.94
N ASP A 171 38.03 -47.19 37.84
CA ASP A 171 37.82 -48.55 38.36
C ASP A 171 38.77 -49.54 37.70
N GLN A 172 38.95 -49.46 36.38
CA GLN A 172 39.90 -50.31 35.66
C GLN A 172 41.35 -50.07 36.11
N THR A 173 41.75 -48.80 36.31
CA THR A 173 43.07 -48.49 36.89
C THR A 173 43.20 -48.91 38.35
N ALA A 174 42.12 -48.95 39.13
CA ALA A 174 42.14 -49.41 40.52
C ALA A 174 42.30 -50.94 40.59
N VAL A 175 41.61 -51.69 39.73
CA VAL A 175 41.76 -53.14 39.59
C VAL A 175 43.14 -53.52 39.06
N ASP A 176 43.67 -52.76 38.10
CA ASP A 176 45.04 -52.94 37.61
C ASP A 176 46.07 -52.59 38.70
N ALA A 177 45.83 -51.57 39.53
CA ALA A 177 46.69 -51.25 40.66
C ALA A 177 46.67 -52.32 41.77
N GLU A 178 45.54 -52.99 42.01
CA GLU A 178 45.45 -54.13 42.94
C GLU A 178 46.13 -55.40 42.39
N ASN A 179 46.26 -55.54 41.07
CA ASN A 179 46.93 -56.68 40.43
C ASN A 179 48.45 -56.48 40.25
N VAL A 180 48.94 -55.26 40.50
CA VAL A 180 50.37 -54.89 40.40
C VAL A 180 51.08 -54.97 41.76
N ASP A 181 50.66 -55.89 42.65
CA ASP A 181 51.45 -56.25 43.84
C ASP A 181 52.10 -57.64 43.75
N SER A 182 52.14 -58.27 42.57
CA SER A 182 52.74 -59.61 42.45
C SER A 182 53.60 -59.92 41.22
N PHE A 183 54.05 -58.92 40.43
CA PHE A 183 54.96 -59.25 39.31
C PHE A 183 55.84 -58.12 38.73
N TYR A 184 56.57 -57.33 39.52
CA TYR A 184 57.96 -56.91 39.20
C TYR A 184 58.40 -55.76 40.12
N GLY A 185 59.29 -56.09 41.07
CA GLY A 185 60.28 -55.12 41.51
C GLY A 185 61.35 -54.97 40.43
N GLY A 186 61.67 -53.73 40.04
CA GLY A 186 62.96 -53.44 39.41
C GLY A 186 62.93 -52.43 38.25
N TYR A 187 63.48 -51.25 38.56
CA TYR A 187 64.26 -50.35 37.68
C TYR A 187 63.57 -49.34 36.74
N GLY A 188 63.77 -48.05 37.11
CA GLY A 188 64.02 -46.89 36.22
C GLY A 188 62.76 -46.24 35.63
N GLY A 189 62.44 -44.96 35.80
CA GLY A 189 63.28 -43.79 36.09
C GLY A 189 63.22 -42.80 34.91
N ILE A 190 62.33 -41.80 35.02
CA ILE A 190 62.46 -40.41 34.52
C ILE A 190 62.63 -40.19 32.98
N TYR A 191 61.63 -39.58 32.31
CA TYR A 191 61.72 -38.27 31.60
C TYR A 191 60.52 -37.98 30.67
N GLY A 192 59.97 -36.76 30.80
CA GLY A 192 59.33 -35.97 29.74
C GLY A 192 57.83 -36.25 29.48
N GLY A 193 56.93 -35.28 29.39
CA GLY A 193 57.06 -33.82 29.31
C GLY A 193 55.85 -33.24 28.58
N TYR A 194 55.37 -32.09 29.08
CA TYR A 194 54.68 -30.99 28.38
C TYR A 194 53.43 -31.27 27.51
N GLY A 195 52.34 -30.56 27.84
CA GLY A 195 51.24 -30.33 26.90
C GLY A 195 50.00 -29.68 27.48
N GLY A 196 50.11 -28.48 28.06
CA GLY A 196 48.96 -27.60 28.28
C GLY A 196 48.65 -26.74 27.05
N LEU A 197 47.41 -26.23 27.00
CA LEU A 197 46.87 -25.15 26.16
C LEU A 197 46.79 -25.37 24.63
N TYR A 198 45.57 -25.33 24.07
CA TYR A 198 45.05 -24.27 23.18
C TYR A 198 43.82 -24.76 22.40
N GLY A 199 42.83 -23.87 22.22
CA GLY A 199 41.99 -23.89 21.02
C GLY A 199 40.49 -24.04 21.23
N GLY A 200 39.86 -23.07 21.90
CA GLY A 200 38.45 -22.79 21.64
C GLY A 200 38.27 -22.39 20.18
N TYR A 201 37.47 -23.14 19.44
CA TYR A 201 36.91 -22.72 18.17
C TYR A 201 35.39 -22.89 18.26
N GLY A 202 34.71 -21.75 18.47
CA GLY A 202 33.27 -21.65 18.34
C GLY A 202 32.89 -21.95 16.89
N PHE A 203 32.15 -23.05 16.72
CA PHE A 203 31.47 -23.35 15.47
C PHE A 203 30.24 -22.44 15.43
N VAL A 204 30.30 -21.35 14.67
CA VAL A 204 29.12 -20.55 14.32
C VAL A 204 28.46 -21.28 13.13
N PRO A 205 27.24 -21.83 13.25
CA PRO A 205 26.55 -22.34 12.08
C PRO A 205 26.19 -21.17 11.16
N HIS A 206 26.77 -21.15 9.96
CA HIS A 206 26.37 -20.23 8.90
C HIS A 206 25.02 -20.69 8.33
N ILE A 207 23.97 -19.90 8.57
CA ILE A 207 22.64 -20.13 8.00
C ILE A 207 22.69 -19.75 6.51
N HIS A 208 22.53 -20.73 5.63
CA HIS A 208 22.28 -20.50 4.22
C HIS A 208 20.77 -20.34 4.00
N ILE A 209 20.32 -19.10 3.79
CA ILE A 209 18.94 -18.82 3.38
C ILE A 209 18.85 -19.06 1.87
N HIS A 210 18.29 -20.20 1.47
CA HIS A 210 17.90 -20.44 0.08
C HIS A 210 16.54 -19.79 -0.17
N VAL A 211 16.56 -18.60 -0.78
CA VAL A 211 15.37 -17.97 -1.34
C VAL A 211 15.08 -18.66 -2.68
N HIS A 212 14.07 -19.52 -2.70
CA HIS A 212 13.55 -20.05 -3.96
C HIS A 212 12.73 -18.95 -4.65
N PRO A 213 12.99 -18.64 -5.94
CA PRO A 213 12.10 -17.79 -6.70
C PRO A 213 10.76 -18.50 -6.86
N GLN A 214 9.71 -17.76 -6.53
CA GLN A 214 8.32 -18.17 -6.65
C GLN A 214 8.03 -18.47 -8.13
N SER A 215 7.85 -19.74 -8.48
CA SER A 215 7.38 -20.13 -9.81
C SER A 215 5.91 -19.75 -9.91
N ASP A 216 5.62 -18.79 -10.80
CA ASP A 216 4.26 -18.46 -11.24
C ASP A 216 3.56 -19.75 -11.72
N PRO A 217 2.36 -20.07 -11.21
CA PRO A 217 1.59 -21.22 -11.69
C PRO A 217 0.87 -20.99 -13.02
N ASP A 218 1.03 -19.84 -13.69
CA ASP A 218 0.31 -19.49 -14.92
C ASP A 218 1.24 -19.06 -16.09
N GLN A 219 2.19 -19.93 -16.48
CA GLN A 219 2.81 -19.91 -17.81
C GLN A 219 2.75 -21.28 -18.49
#